data_AF-B6HQB5-F1
#
_entry.id   AF-B6HQB5-F1
#
_cell.length_a   1.000
_cell.length_b   1.000
_cell.length_c   1.000
_cell.angle_alpha   90.00
_cell.angle_beta   90.00
_cell.angle_gamma   90.00
#
_symmetry.space_group_name_H-M   'P 1'
#
loop_
_entity.id
_entity.type
_entity.pdbx_description
1 polymer ?
#
loop_
_entity_poly.entity_id
_entity_poly.type
_entity_poly.pdbx_seq_one_letter_code
_entity_poly.pdbx_strand_id
1 'polypeptide(L)'
;MSSQQQRQQQLMLDARRHQIQIMAAKQQANARSSNNNNKGTPSRQQMQPQSRTMGSKYDDLPILEPADAVFISENPGSVGLVPAFFVPFESACQHGPLSIIQCIVSSNNLTPAFLHHGLTRALRSGNIEVAHYLLDRGSPIVRETPSNIFCVPLERQIALFELLTQYGWTPNTPGYYGSTLLPRTVKSPPLLRWFLDHGANPNLGVQKTTHDRFGGPDTSSCAALEAAAIHGGVESVCMLLDAGAKIQNGVPLHYAAGVCPPGTNPHAGHVVPSREFDTSRIPVMELLVARGADVNQKEESRHMVAQYAIVYAVMAGAVERVKWLLEHEADPYKIGSWGSAAEYAHTSGNEEISKVIGEFAKGND
;
A
#
# COMPACT_ATOMS: atom_id res chain seq x y z
N MET A 1 -2.38 21.29 -45.31
CA MET A 1 -2.37 20.66 -43.97
C MET A 1 -0.96 20.12 -43.73
N SER A 2 -0.38 20.49 -42.60
CA SER A 2 1.08 20.62 -42.39
C SER A 2 1.83 19.29 -42.40
N SER A 3 2.96 19.22 -43.12
CA SER A 3 3.87 18.06 -43.15
C SER A 3 4.41 17.67 -41.77
N GLN A 4 4.19 18.51 -40.76
CA GLN A 4 4.61 18.31 -39.39
C GLN A 4 3.65 17.37 -38.63
N GLN A 5 2.34 17.43 -38.93
CA GLN A 5 1.34 16.52 -38.37
C GLN A 5 1.53 15.09 -38.88
N GLN A 6 1.84 14.92 -40.18
CA GLN A 6 2.18 13.60 -40.74
C GLN A 6 3.44 13.02 -40.10
N ARG A 7 4.48 13.85 -39.85
CA ARG A 7 5.70 13.40 -39.17
C ARG A 7 5.46 12.97 -37.73
N GLN A 8 4.64 13.71 -36.98
CA GLN A 8 4.23 13.32 -35.62
C GLN A 8 3.42 12.02 -35.60
N GLN A 9 2.50 11.86 -36.55
CA GLN A 9 1.68 10.65 -36.64
C GLN A 9 2.53 9.43 -37.02
N GLN A 10 3.52 9.60 -37.89
CA GLN A 10 4.48 8.55 -38.25
C GLN A 10 5.33 8.14 -37.05
N LEU A 11 5.87 9.11 -36.30
CA LEU A 11 6.66 8.85 -35.08
C LEU A 11 5.84 8.12 -34.01
N MET A 12 4.55 8.46 -33.85
CA MET A 12 3.67 7.79 -32.90
C MET A 12 3.39 6.34 -33.31
N LEU A 13 3.22 6.07 -34.62
CA LEU A 13 3.03 4.72 -35.15
C LEU A 13 4.29 3.87 -35.00
N ASP A 14 5.47 4.45 -35.23
CA ASP A 14 6.75 3.76 -35.07
C ASP A 14 7.05 3.47 -33.59
N ALA A 15 6.77 4.40 -32.69
CA ALA A 15 6.87 4.19 -31.24
C ALA A 15 5.94 3.04 -30.78
N ARG A 16 4.69 3.00 -31.28
CA ARG A 16 3.74 1.93 -30.98
C ARG A 16 4.20 0.57 -31.51
N ARG A 17 4.75 0.52 -32.73
CA ARG A 17 5.34 -0.71 -33.30
C ARG A 17 6.53 -1.20 -32.48
N HIS A 18 7.39 -0.29 -32.03
CA HIS A 18 8.53 -0.63 -31.18
C HIS A 18 8.07 -1.19 -29.82
N GLN A 19 7.03 -0.60 -29.22
CA GLN A 19 6.44 -1.10 -27.97
C GLN A 19 5.87 -2.52 -28.11
N ILE A 20 5.18 -2.80 -29.24
CA ILE A 20 4.65 -4.14 -29.54
C ILE A 20 5.78 -5.16 -29.72
N GLN A 21 6.88 -4.78 -30.38
CA GLN A 21 8.05 -5.65 -30.53
C GLN A 21 8.74 -5.97 -29.20
N ILE A 22 8.87 -4.97 -28.31
CA ILE A 22 9.41 -5.18 -26.96
C ILE A 22 8.51 -6.12 -26.15
N MET A 23 7.19 -5.96 -26.24
CA MET A 23 6.24 -6.85 -25.57
C MET A 23 6.29 -8.28 -26.12
N ALA A 24 6.39 -8.45 -27.44
CA ALA A 24 6.53 -9.76 -28.08
C ALA A 24 7.86 -10.45 -27.69
N ALA A 25 8.96 -9.69 -27.62
CA ALA A 25 10.25 -10.20 -27.18
C ALA A 25 10.23 -10.63 -25.70
N LYS A 26 9.56 -9.88 -24.83
CA LYS A 26 9.36 -10.26 -23.41
C LYS A 26 8.50 -11.51 -23.26
N GLN A 27 7.43 -11.65 -24.05
CA GLN A 27 6.60 -12.87 -24.05
C GLN A 27 7.36 -14.09 -24.57
N GLN A 28 8.19 -13.94 -25.60
CA GLN A 28 9.04 -15.03 -26.09
C GLN A 28 10.14 -15.40 -25.10
N ALA A 29 10.72 -14.44 -24.37
CA ALA A 29 11.68 -14.70 -23.30
C ALA A 29 11.03 -15.49 -22.14
N ASN A 30 9.82 -15.10 -21.75
CA ASN A 30 9.06 -15.83 -20.72
C ASN A 30 8.65 -17.23 -21.17
N ALA A 31 8.22 -17.41 -22.43
CA ALA A 31 7.91 -18.72 -22.98
C ALA A 31 9.14 -19.64 -23.07
N ARG A 32 10.33 -19.10 -23.39
CA ARG A 32 11.60 -19.83 -23.35
C ARG A 32 12.01 -20.21 -21.92
N SER A 33 11.70 -19.37 -20.92
CA SER A 33 11.96 -19.68 -19.52
C SER A 33 11.02 -20.79 -18.99
N SER A 34 9.74 -20.80 -19.38
CA SER A 34 8.80 -21.85 -19.01
C SER A 34 9.10 -23.22 -19.65
N ASN A 35 9.70 -23.26 -20.84
CA ASN A 35 10.02 -24.52 -21.53
C ASN A 35 11.26 -25.26 -20.99
N ASN A 36 12.06 -24.62 -20.13
CA ASN A 36 13.30 -25.19 -19.58
C ASN A 36 13.11 -25.90 -18.22
N ASN A 37 11.91 -25.92 -17.66
CA ASN A 37 11.63 -26.57 -16.36
C ASN A 37 11.38 -28.09 -16.43
N ASN A 38 11.54 -28.71 -17.60
CA ASN A 38 11.38 -30.16 -17.78
C ASN A 38 12.66 -30.81 -18.31
N LYS A 39 13.70 -30.87 -17.46
CA LYS A 39 14.76 -31.90 -17.47
C LYS A 39 15.66 -31.70 -16.25
N GLY A 40 15.71 -32.72 -15.39
CA GLY A 40 16.41 -32.68 -14.11
C GLY A 40 17.94 -32.65 -14.23
N THR A 41 18.56 -31.72 -13.51
CA THR A 41 19.88 -31.86 -12.85
C THR A 41 20.13 -30.60 -12.00
N PRO A 42 20.65 -30.70 -10.76
CA PRO A 42 20.72 -29.56 -9.84
C PRO A 42 21.91 -28.67 -10.20
N SER A 43 21.65 -27.61 -10.96
CA SER A 43 22.65 -26.60 -11.28
C SER A 43 22.63 -25.50 -10.21
N ARG A 44 23.72 -25.46 -9.45
CA ARG A 44 24.21 -24.42 -8.53
C ARG A 44 23.53 -23.06 -8.78
N GLN A 45 22.54 -22.72 -7.97
CA GLN A 45 21.98 -21.37 -7.93
C GLN A 45 23.14 -20.41 -7.61
N GLN A 46 23.42 -19.48 -8.51
CA GLN A 46 24.20 -18.29 -8.19
C GLN A 46 23.41 -17.54 -7.13
N MET A 47 23.76 -17.77 -5.87
CA MET A 47 23.36 -16.90 -4.78
C MET A 47 23.88 -15.51 -5.11
N GLN A 48 22.97 -14.57 -5.35
CA GLN A 48 23.32 -13.15 -5.33
C GLN A 48 24.03 -12.88 -3.99
N PRO A 49 25.12 -12.10 -3.99
CA PRO A 49 25.82 -11.79 -2.75
C PRO A 49 24.84 -11.10 -1.81
N GLN A 50 24.55 -11.73 -0.67
CA GLN A 50 23.80 -11.11 0.42
C GLN A 50 24.60 -9.89 0.90
N SER A 51 24.20 -8.72 0.42
CA SER A 51 24.57 -7.45 1.03
C SER A 51 24.13 -7.51 2.49
N ARG A 52 25.09 -7.48 3.42
CA ARG A 52 24.85 -7.41 4.87
C ARG A 52 24.34 -6.03 5.32
N THR A 53 24.12 -5.11 4.39
CA THR A 53 23.63 -3.76 4.65
C THR A 53 22.11 -3.78 4.69
N MET A 54 21.53 -3.35 5.81
CA MET A 54 20.10 -3.09 5.91
C MET A 54 19.70 -2.07 4.83
N GLY A 55 18.62 -2.35 4.10
CA GLY A 55 18.16 -1.47 3.04
C GLY A 55 17.73 -0.09 3.55
N SER A 56 18.18 0.99 2.90
CA SER A 56 17.76 2.36 3.21
C SER A 56 16.51 2.77 2.42
N LYS A 57 15.81 3.80 2.92
CA LYS A 57 14.55 4.30 2.35
C LYS A 57 14.68 4.79 0.90
N TYR A 58 15.87 5.22 0.48
CA TYR A 58 16.09 5.78 -0.86
C TYR A 58 17.22 5.05 -1.60
N ASP A 59 17.28 3.72 -1.49
CA ASP A 59 18.29 2.90 -2.16
C ASP A 59 18.18 2.89 -3.69
N ASP A 60 17.07 3.34 -4.26
CA ASP A 60 16.88 3.56 -5.70
C ASP A 60 17.32 4.95 -6.18
N LEU A 61 17.89 5.76 -5.30
CA LEU A 61 18.43 7.07 -5.65
C LEU A 61 19.75 6.92 -6.43
N PRO A 62 19.94 7.64 -7.55
CA PRO A 62 21.18 7.59 -8.29
C PRO A 62 22.32 8.25 -7.49
N ILE A 63 23.32 7.46 -7.14
CA ILE A 63 24.54 7.90 -6.48
C ILE A 63 25.60 8.15 -7.56
N LEU A 64 25.97 9.42 -7.76
CA LEU A 64 26.94 9.83 -8.77
C LEU A 64 28.34 10.01 -8.16
N GLU A 65 28.40 10.38 -6.88
CA GLU A 65 29.65 10.53 -6.15
C GLU A 65 29.57 9.93 -4.74
N PRO A 66 30.70 9.55 -4.11
CA PRO A 66 30.69 8.94 -2.77
C PRO A 66 30.04 9.82 -1.69
N ALA A 67 30.08 11.15 -1.85
CA ALA A 67 29.45 12.09 -0.95
C ALA A 67 27.91 12.01 -0.96
N ASP A 68 27.29 11.51 -2.03
CA ASP A 68 25.83 11.41 -2.15
C ASP A 68 25.21 10.48 -1.10
N ALA A 69 25.98 9.50 -0.61
CA ALA A 69 25.51 8.51 0.35
C ALA A 69 24.97 9.14 1.65
N VAL A 70 25.47 10.32 2.04
CA VAL A 70 24.99 11.02 3.26
C VAL A 70 23.54 11.52 3.09
N PHE A 71 23.13 11.86 1.87
CA PHE A 71 21.81 12.42 1.55
C PHE A 71 20.71 11.37 1.39
N ILE A 72 21.06 10.07 1.41
CA ILE A 72 20.08 8.97 1.51
C ILE A 72 19.50 8.90 2.95
N SER A 73 20.25 9.38 3.93
CA SER A 73 19.85 9.33 5.34
C SER A 73 18.84 10.43 5.71
N GLU A 74 18.01 10.20 6.73
CA GLU A 74 17.08 11.22 7.21
C GLU A 74 17.78 12.41 7.89
N ASN A 75 19.05 12.28 8.30
CA ASN A 75 19.82 13.37 8.91
C ASN A 75 21.28 13.35 8.41
N PRO A 76 21.54 13.93 7.22
CA PRO A 76 22.86 13.89 6.58
C PRO A 76 24.00 14.38 7.46
N GLY A 77 23.78 15.44 8.27
CA GLY A 77 24.79 16.00 9.15
C GLY A 77 25.20 15.11 10.33
N SER A 78 24.41 14.09 10.66
CA SER A 78 24.78 13.08 11.66
C SER A 78 25.54 11.90 11.07
N VAL A 79 25.52 11.73 9.75
CA VAL A 79 26.12 10.57 9.05
C VAL A 79 27.46 10.96 8.41
N GLY A 80 27.62 12.20 7.97
CA GLY A 80 28.85 12.65 7.34
C GLY A 80 28.96 14.17 7.22
N LEU A 81 29.95 14.60 6.45
CA LEU A 81 30.19 16.02 6.19
C LEU A 81 29.16 16.56 5.20
N VAL A 82 28.53 17.67 5.56
CA VAL A 82 27.58 18.40 4.72
C VAL A 82 28.15 19.77 4.36
N PRO A 83 27.83 20.32 3.17
CA PRO A 83 28.29 21.65 2.78
C PRO A 83 27.84 22.74 3.77
N ALA A 84 28.60 23.83 3.89
CA ALA A 84 28.28 24.93 4.80
C ALA A 84 26.89 25.56 4.53
N PHE A 85 26.43 25.53 3.28
CA PHE A 85 25.10 26.02 2.88
C PHE A 85 23.96 25.01 3.12
N PHE A 86 24.25 23.80 3.63
CA PHE A 86 23.26 22.75 3.80
C PHE A 86 22.15 23.12 4.78
N VAL A 87 22.48 23.68 5.95
CA VAL A 87 21.47 24.06 6.95
C VAL A 87 20.54 25.17 6.43
N PRO A 88 21.05 26.27 5.84
CA PRO A 88 20.21 27.25 5.16
C PRO A 88 19.35 26.65 4.03
N PHE A 89 19.93 25.75 3.21
CA PHE A 89 19.21 25.06 2.14
C PHE A 89 18.04 24.22 2.68
N GLU A 90 18.30 23.41 3.70
CA GLU A 90 17.31 22.52 4.31
C GLU A 90 16.18 23.31 4.95
N SER A 91 16.50 24.37 5.69
CA SER A 91 15.51 25.27 6.29
C SER A 91 14.64 25.93 5.23
N ALA A 92 15.25 26.44 4.14
CA ALA A 92 14.52 27.01 3.03
C ALA A 92 13.65 25.97 2.29
N CYS A 93 14.07 24.70 2.24
CA CYS A 93 13.23 23.63 1.69
C CYS A 93 11.94 23.44 2.50
N GLN A 94 12.03 23.54 3.82
CA GLN A 94 10.87 23.36 4.71
C GLN A 94 9.96 24.58 4.73
N HIS A 95 10.53 25.78 4.77
CA HIS A 95 9.79 27.00 5.13
C HIS A 95 9.83 28.12 4.08
N GLY A 96 10.61 27.94 3.01
CA GLY A 96 10.96 29.03 2.10
C GLY A 96 11.93 30.05 2.75
N PRO A 97 12.21 31.17 2.09
CA PRO A 97 11.74 31.54 0.76
C PRO A 97 12.47 30.79 -0.36
N LEU A 98 11.79 30.63 -1.51
CA LEU A 98 12.35 30.00 -2.72
C LEU A 98 13.67 30.65 -3.19
N SER A 99 13.85 31.95 -2.95
CA SER A 99 15.04 32.72 -3.38
C SER A 99 16.35 32.16 -2.82
N ILE A 100 16.35 31.63 -1.60
CA ILE A 100 17.55 31.00 -1.00
C ILE A 100 17.93 29.75 -1.80
N ILE A 101 16.95 28.92 -2.12
CA ILE A 101 17.17 27.68 -2.89
C ILE A 101 17.62 28.02 -4.31
N GLN A 102 17.02 29.01 -4.96
CA GLN A 102 17.43 29.48 -6.28
C GLN A 102 18.89 29.94 -6.29
N CYS A 103 19.30 30.72 -5.29
CA CYS A 103 20.69 31.18 -5.15
C CYS A 103 21.66 29.99 -4.99
N ILE A 104 21.34 29.05 -4.10
CA ILE A 104 22.20 27.88 -3.82
C ILE A 104 22.29 26.96 -5.03
N VAL A 105 21.16 26.62 -5.66
CA VAL A 105 21.10 25.72 -6.82
C VAL A 105 21.76 26.35 -8.06
N SER A 106 21.74 27.68 -8.19
CA SER A 106 22.40 28.37 -9.31
C SER A 106 23.92 28.49 -9.12
N SER A 107 24.37 28.55 -7.87
CA SER A 107 25.80 28.77 -7.53
C SER A 107 26.59 27.47 -7.37
N ASN A 108 25.92 26.32 -7.31
CA ASN A 108 26.54 25.03 -7.02
C ASN A 108 26.07 23.98 -8.02
N ASN A 109 26.97 23.07 -8.38
CA ASN A 109 26.60 21.88 -9.16
C ASN A 109 26.11 20.79 -8.19
N LEU A 110 24.79 20.75 -7.96
CA LEU A 110 24.18 19.85 -6.99
C LEU A 110 23.78 18.53 -7.64
N THR A 111 24.06 17.42 -6.96
CA THR A 111 23.70 16.09 -7.43
C THR A 111 22.19 15.82 -7.33
N PRO A 112 21.65 14.86 -8.10
CA PRO A 112 20.26 14.43 -7.94
C PRO A 112 19.94 13.97 -6.51
N ALA A 113 20.90 13.34 -5.82
CA ALA A 113 20.71 12.91 -4.44
C ALA A 113 20.56 14.09 -3.47
N PHE A 114 21.36 15.14 -3.63
CA PHE A 114 21.23 16.37 -2.85
C PHE A 114 19.88 17.07 -3.08
N LEU A 115 19.47 17.21 -4.35
CA LEU A 115 18.19 17.81 -4.71
C LEU A 115 16.99 16.97 -4.21
N HIS A 116 17.13 15.65 -4.21
CA HIS A 116 16.13 14.75 -3.65
C HIS A 116 15.95 14.94 -2.15
N HIS A 117 17.04 15.08 -1.39
CA HIS A 117 16.95 15.38 0.04
C HIS A 117 16.10 16.64 0.28
N GLY A 118 16.40 17.73 -0.44
CA GLY A 118 15.61 18.96 -0.39
C GLY A 118 14.14 18.74 -0.75
N LEU A 119 13.87 17.94 -1.79
CA LEU A 119 12.50 17.63 -2.22
C LEU A 119 11.74 16.91 -1.11
N THR A 120 12.34 15.94 -0.42
CA THR A 120 11.67 15.24 0.68
C THR A 120 11.28 16.19 1.81
N ARG A 121 12.11 17.21 2.11
CA ARG A 121 11.80 18.24 3.12
C ARG A 121 10.67 19.15 2.69
N ALA A 122 10.68 19.58 1.43
CA ALA A 122 9.61 20.39 0.85
C ALA A 122 8.27 19.65 0.86
N LEU A 123 8.26 18.37 0.48
CA LEU A 123 7.06 17.53 0.51
C LEU A 123 6.51 17.35 1.93
N ARG A 124 7.36 17.02 2.92
CA ARG A 124 6.94 16.84 4.32
C ARG A 124 6.42 18.12 4.97
N SER A 125 6.81 19.28 4.45
CA SER A 125 6.42 20.59 4.97
C SER A 125 5.28 21.23 4.18
N GLY A 126 4.85 20.62 3.07
CA GLY A 126 3.76 21.15 2.25
C GLY A 126 4.16 22.35 1.38
N ASN A 127 5.47 22.51 1.12
CA ASN A 127 6.02 23.63 0.37
C ASN A 127 6.00 23.34 -1.14
N ILE A 128 4.84 23.58 -1.75
CA ILE A 128 4.56 23.26 -3.16
C ILE A 128 5.48 24.05 -4.11
N GLU A 129 5.72 25.33 -3.83
CA GLU A 129 6.57 26.20 -4.66
C GLU A 129 8.01 25.68 -4.72
N VAL A 130 8.58 25.31 -3.57
CA VAL A 130 9.93 24.74 -3.53
C VAL A 130 9.97 23.34 -4.15
N ALA A 131 8.97 22.50 -3.87
CA ALA A 131 8.89 21.17 -4.46
C ALA A 131 8.88 21.25 -5.99
N HIS A 132 8.08 22.17 -6.55
CA HIS A 132 8.03 22.42 -8.00
C HIS A 132 9.41 22.83 -8.53
N TYR A 133 10.05 23.82 -7.91
CA TYR A 133 11.37 24.27 -8.35
C TYR A 133 12.41 23.15 -8.30
N LEU A 134 12.44 22.32 -7.26
CA LEU A 134 13.40 21.22 -7.17
C LEU A 134 13.16 20.16 -8.24
N LEU A 135 11.90 19.88 -8.59
CA LEU A 135 11.55 18.98 -9.70
C LEU A 135 11.97 19.55 -11.06
N ASP A 136 11.76 20.86 -11.32
CA ASP A 136 12.26 21.56 -12.52
C ASP A 136 13.78 21.43 -12.67
N ARG A 137 14.50 21.39 -11.54
CA ARG A 137 15.97 21.25 -11.49
C ARG A 137 16.44 19.79 -11.55
N GLY A 138 15.54 18.83 -11.78
CA GLY A 138 15.88 17.43 -12.00
C GLY A 138 15.96 16.58 -10.73
N SER A 139 15.34 17.02 -9.63
CA SER A 139 15.19 16.17 -8.44
C SER A 139 14.38 14.90 -8.78
N PRO A 140 14.91 13.69 -8.53
CA PRO A 140 14.25 12.45 -8.94
C PRO A 140 13.05 12.10 -8.04
N ILE A 141 12.00 11.55 -8.63
CA ILE A 141 10.90 10.91 -7.89
C ILE A 141 11.19 9.41 -7.77
N VAL A 142 11.84 9.02 -6.68
CA VAL A 142 12.10 7.62 -6.33
C VAL A 142 10.93 7.00 -5.57
N ARG A 143 10.96 5.68 -5.34
CA ARG A 143 9.84 4.87 -4.82
C ARG A 143 9.20 5.43 -3.55
N GLU A 144 10.00 5.89 -2.60
CA GLU A 144 9.52 6.43 -1.33
C GLU A 144 9.36 7.96 -1.32
N THR A 145 9.66 8.66 -2.42
CA THR A 145 9.46 10.12 -2.52
C THR A 145 8.01 10.51 -2.21
N PRO A 146 6.98 9.90 -2.85
CA PRO A 146 5.59 10.32 -2.65
C PRO A 146 5.06 10.07 -1.23
N SER A 147 5.60 9.07 -0.52
CA SER A 147 5.24 8.76 0.88
C SER A 147 5.43 9.93 1.83
N ASN A 148 6.31 10.88 1.48
CA ASN A 148 6.59 12.08 2.27
C ASN A 148 5.41 13.07 2.32
N ILE A 149 4.43 12.94 1.43
CA ILE A 149 3.26 13.83 1.34
C ILE A 149 2.25 13.57 2.47
N PHE A 150 2.15 12.36 3.01
CA PHE A 150 1.13 12.00 4.01
C PHE A 150 1.27 12.73 5.36
N CYS A 151 2.31 13.55 5.57
CA CYS A 151 2.51 14.34 6.79
C CYS A 151 1.83 15.72 6.76
N VAL A 152 1.26 16.15 5.63
CA VAL A 152 0.72 17.52 5.47
C VAL A 152 -0.82 17.53 5.49
N PRO A 153 -1.49 18.69 5.67
CA PRO A 153 -2.95 18.79 5.54
C PRO A 153 -3.48 18.37 4.17
N LEU A 154 -4.71 17.85 4.12
CA LEU A 154 -5.30 17.21 2.94
C LEU A 154 -5.22 18.04 1.66
N GLU A 155 -5.50 19.34 1.74
CA GLU A 155 -5.50 20.26 0.60
C GLU A 155 -4.10 20.34 -0.02
N ARG A 156 -3.06 20.32 0.83
CA ARG A 156 -1.67 20.29 0.37
C ARG A 156 -1.27 18.91 -0.15
N GLN A 157 -1.86 17.83 0.37
CA GLN A 157 -1.57 16.49 -0.14
C GLN A 157 -1.98 16.36 -1.60
N ILE A 158 -3.22 16.76 -1.93
CA ILE A 158 -3.74 16.69 -3.31
C ILE A 158 -2.87 17.53 -4.25
N ALA A 159 -2.59 18.79 -3.90
CA ALA A 159 -1.76 19.67 -4.73
C ALA A 159 -0.33 19.12 -4.95
N LEU A 160 0.25 18.46 -3.94
CA LEU A 160 1.56 17.82 -4.08
C LEU A 160 1.52 16.56 -4.95
N PHE A 161 0.46 15.74 -4.87
CA PHE A 161 0.31 14.58 -5.76
C PHE A 161 0.03 15.00 -7.20
N GLU A 162 -0.75 16.06 -7.42
CA GLU A 162 -0.93 16.68 -8.74
C GLU A 162 0.41 17.14 -9.30
N LEU A 163 1.22 17.81 -8.48
CA LEU A 163 2.57 18.21 -8.85
C LEU A 163 3.42 17.00 -9.25
N LEU A 164 3.52 15.95 -8.42
CA LEU A 164 4.30 14.76 -8.78
C LEU A 164 3.81 14.10 -10.08
N THR A 165 2.50 14.15 -10.35
CA THR A 165 1.90 13.60 -11.57
C THR A 165 2.36 14.34 -12.83
N GLN A 166 2.56 15.66 -12.74
CA GLN A 166 3.14 16.46 -13.85
C GLN A 166 4.56 16.01 -14.21
N TYR A 167 5.27 15.41 -13.25
CA TYR A 167 6.63 14.87 -13.43
C TYR A 167 6.66 13.34 -13.58
N GLY A 168 5.55 12.73 -14.00
CA GLY A 168 5.48 11.33 -14.43
C GLY A 168 5.26 10.31 -13.32
N TRP A 169 5.03 10.74 -12.07
CA TRP A 169 4.50 9.84 -11.05
C TRP A 169 3.04 9.49 -11.35
N THR A 170 2.60 8.29 -10.98
CA THR A 170 1.18 7.88 -11.09
C THR A 170 0.75 7.20 -9.80
N PRO A 171 -0.56 7.16 -9.48
CA PRO A 171 -1.06 6.39 -8.33
C PRO A 171 -0.67 4.91 -8.33
N ASN A 172 -0.35 4.34 -9.50
CA ASN A 172 0.08 2.95 -9.68
C ASN A 172 1.60 2.77 -9.67
N THR A 173 2.39 3.85 -9.54
CA THR A 173 3.85 3.76 -9.43
C THR A 173 4.20 2.95 -8.17
N PRO A 174 4.88 1.81 -8.29
CA PRO A 174 5.15 0.96 -7.15
C PRO A 174 6.22 1.56 -6.25
N GLY A 175 5.97 1.59 -4.95
CA GLY A 175 6.95 1.71 -3.89
C GLY A 175 7.80 0.43 -3.76
N TYR A 176 8.41 0.22 -2.60
CA TYR A 176 9.14 -1.03 -2.36
C TYR A 176 8.22 -2.24 -2.32
N TYR A 177 8.76 -3.37 -2.79
CA TYR A 177 8.06 -4.66 -2.86
C TYR A 177 6.72 -4.58 -3.61
N GLY A 178 6.61 -3.66 -4.58
CA GLY A 178 5.39 -3.47 -5.34
C GLY A 178 4.25 -2.76 -4.59
N SER A 179 4.48 -2.23 -3.39
CA SER A 179 3.43 -1.49 -2.66
C SER A 179 2.91 -0.30 -3.48
N THR A 180 1.60 -0.06 -3.46
CA THR A 180 1.01 1.18 -3.97
C THR A 180 0.55 2.04 -2.80
N LEU A 181 0.30 3.33 -3.04
CA LEU A 181 -0.13 4.24 -1.97
C LEU A 181 -1.64 4.22 -1.72
N LEU A 182 -2.43 3.65 -2.63
CA LEU A 182 -3.89 3.64 -2.53
C LEU A 182 -4.40 3.11 -1.17
N PRO A 183 -3.89 2.00 -0.59
CA PRO A 183 -4.32 1.53 0.73
C PRO A 183 -4.12 2.55 1.87
N ARG A 184 -3.18 3.50 1.73
CA ARG A 184 -2.93 4.54 2.74
C ARG A 184 -3.94 5.69 2.69
N THR A 185 -4.70 5.79 1.60
CA THR A 185 -5.66 6.88 1.39
C THR A 185 -7.04 6.59 1.97
N VAL A 186 -7.33 5.34 2.36
CA VAL A 186 -8.68 4.87 2.72
C VAL A 186 -9.29 5.57 3.93
N LYS A 187 -8.51 6.22 4.79
CA LYS A 187 -9.03 7.02 5.91
C LYS A 187 -9.55 8.39 5.48
N SER A 188 -9.22 8.82 4.27
CA SER A 188 -9.57 10.13 3.71
C SER A 188 -10.35 9.92 2.40
N PRO A 189 -11.69 9.86 2.46
CA PRO A 189 -12.52 9.72 1.27
C PRO A 189 -12.21 10.71 0.13
N PRO A 190 -11.88 12.00 0.38
CA PRO A 190 -11.49 12.90 -0.69
C PRO A 190 -10.17 12.51 -1.37
N LEU A 191 -9.16 12.11 -0.59
CA LEU A 191 -7.87 11.68 -1.15
C LEU A 191 -8.01 10.35 -1.91
N LEU A 192 -8.76 9.40 -1.34
CA LEU A 192 -9.08 8.14 -2.00
C LEU A 192 -9.78 8.38 -3.33
N ARG A 193 -10.80 9.24 -3.35
CA ARG A 193 -11.50 9.63 -4.59
C ARG A 193 -10.54 10.21 -5.61
N TRP A 194 -9.68 11.16 -5.21
CA TRP A 194 -8.67 11.72 -6.11
C TRP A 194 -7.77 10.62 -6.71
N PHE A 195 -7.28 9.68 -5.90
CA PHE A 195 -6.45 8.57 -6.38
C PHE A 195 -7.19 7.72 -7.42
N LEU A 196 -8.45 7.37 -7.16
CA LEU A 196 -9.28 6.57 -8.07
C LEU A 196 -9.59 7.32 -9.37
N ASP A 197 -9.94 8.60 -9.29
CA ASP A 197 -10.18 9.47 -10.45
C ASP A 197 -8.92 9.60 -11.34
N HIS A 198 -7.73 9.44 -10.75
CA HIS A 198 -6.44 9.45 -11.44
C HIS A 198 -5.94 8.03 -11.80
N GLY A 199 -6.83 7.05 -11.85
CA GLY A 199 -6.57 5.73 -12.41
C GLY A 199 -5.85 4.77 -11.46
N ALA A 200 -5.87 5.01 -10.15
CA ALA A 200 -5.40 4.04 -9.18
C ALA A 200 -6.16 2.71 -9.34
N ASN A 201 -5.43 1.61 -9.52
CA ASN A 201 -6.02 0.28 -9.62
C ASN A 201 -6.14 -0.33 -8.21
N PRO A 202 -7.37 -0.60 -7.72
CA PRO A 202 -7.60 -1.10 -6.36
C PRO A 202 -7.13 -2.53 -6.12
N ASN A 203 -6.74 -3.25 -7.18
CA ASN A 203 -6.25 -4.62 -7.12
C ASN A 203 -4.71 -4.70 -7.05
N LEU A 204 -4.01 -3.56 -6.96
CA LEU A 204 -2.56 -3.53 -6.80
C LEU A 204 -2.15 -3.56 -5.33
N GLY A 205 -1.13 -4.36 -5.02
CA GLY A 205 -0.56 -4.40 -3.68
C GLY A 205 0.82 -5.01 -3.62
N VAL A 206 1.30 -5.24 -2.39
CA VAL A 206 2.62 -5.81 -2.13
C VAL A 206 2.75 -7.19 -2.78
N GLN A 207 3.93 -7.50 -3.30
CA GLN A 207 4.25 -8.81 -3.85
C GLN A 207 3.96 -9.92 -2.83
N LYS A 208 3.38 -11.02 -3.30
CA LYS A 208 3.19 -12.24 -2.48
C LYS A 208 4.50 -12.78 -1.91
N THR A 209 5.60 -12.50 -2.60
CA THR A 209 6.93 -12.91 -2.19
C THR A 209 7.86 -11.71 -2.12
N THR A 210 8.60 -11.55 -1.02
CA THR A 210 9.41 -10.36 -0.75
C THR A 210 10.85 -10.47 -1.26
N HIS A 211 11.09 -11.24 -2.31
CA HIS A 211 12.44 -11.49 -2.83
C HIS A 211 13.00 -10.31 -3.63
N ASP A 212 12.13 -9.60 -4.37
CA ASP A 212 12.53 -8.46 -5.19
C ASP A 212 12.01 -7.16 -4.59
N ARG A 213 12.92 -6.46 -3.90
CA ARG A 213 12.63 -5.18 -3.28
C ARG A 213 12.21 -4.10 -4.28
N PHE A 214 12.69 -4.15 -5.52
CA PHE A 214 12.34 -3.22 -6.58
C PHE A 214 11.32 -3.82 -7.57
N GLY A 215 10.70 -4.95 -7.23
CA GLY A 215 9.72 -5.59 -8.09
C GLY A 215 8.43 -4.78 -8.21
N GLY A 216 7.60 -5.17 -9.18
CA GLY A 216 6.28 -4.60 -9.42
C GLY A 216 5.22 -5.07 -8.42
N PRO A 217 4.00 -4.49 -8.45
CA PRO A 217 2.89 -4.86 -7.59
C PRO A 217 2.35 -6.26 -7.92
N ASP A 218 1.81 -6.95 -6.91
CA ASP A 218 0.82 -7.99 -7.16
C ASP A 218 -0.42 -7.36 -7.80
N THR A 219 -0.97 -7.99 -8.83
CA THR A 219 -2.11 -7.47 -9.61
C THR A 219 -3.44 -8.10 -9.23
N SER A 220 -3.41 -9.07 -8.32
CA SER A 220 -4.57 -9.70 -7.71
C SER A 220 -4.56 -9.49 -6.20
N SER A 221 -4.16 -8.31 -5.74
CA SER A 221 -4.16 -7.94 -4.33
C SER A 221 -5.54 -7.45 -3.90
N CYS A 222 -5.85 -7.64 -2.61
CA CYS A 222 -7.02 -7.07 -1.96
C CYS A 222 -6.64 -5.97 -0.94
N ALA A 223 -5.37 -5.53 -0.92
CA ALA A 223 -4.81 -4.69 0.14
C ALA A 223 -5.56 -3.37 0.37
N ALA A 224 -6.02 -2.71 -0.70
CA ALA A 224 -6.79 -1.47 -0.57
C ALA A 224 -8.16 -1.71 0.08
N LEU A 225 -8.87 -2.75 -0.37
CA LEU A 225 -10.20 -3.09 0.13
C LEU A 225 -10.14 -3.63 1.57
N GLU A 226 -9.14 -4.44 1.91
CA GLU A 226 -8.90 -4.92 3.26
C GLU A 226 -8.52 -3.76 4.18
N ALA A 227 -7.65 -2.83 3.75
CA ALA A 227 -7.34 -1.63 4.51
C ALA A 227 -8.60 -0.76 4.74
N ALA A 228 -9.48 -0.62 3.75
CA ALA A 228 -10.74 0.10 3.91
C ALA A 228 -11.70 -0.62 4.86
N ALA A 229 -11.77 -1.95 4.79
CA ALA A 229 -12.57 -2.78 5.70
C ALA A 229 -12.15 -2.62 7.17
N ILE A 230 -10.86 -2.35 7.42
CA ILE A 230 -10.34 -2.06 8.77
C ILE A 230 -10.54 -0.58 9.12
N HIS A 231 -10.18 0.34 8.22
CA HIS A 231 -9.94 1.74 8.57
C HIS A 231 -10.81 2.78 7.83
N GLY A 232 -11.32 2.46 6.65
CA GLY A 232 -11.90 3.44 5.72
C GLY A 232 -13.41 3.63 5.77
N GLY A 233 -14.11 2.80 6.54
CA GLY A 233 -15.57 2.87 6.69
C GLY A 233 -16.33 2.51 5.41
N VAL A 234 -17.66 2.68 5.46
CA VAL A 234 -18.58 2.28 4.36
C VAL A 234 -18.28 3.04 3.07
N GLU A 235 -18.04 4.36 3.13
CA GLU A 235 -17.81 5.19 1.95
C GLU A 235 -16.58 4.71 1.16
N SER A 236 -15.45 4.47 1.83
CA SER A 236 -14.22 4.04 1.17
C SER A 236 -14.32 2.62 0.60
N VAL A 237 -15.01 1.72 1.31
CA VAL A 237 -15.30 0.38 0.79
C VAL A 237 -16.16 0.47 -0.47
N CYS A 238 -17.19 1.32 -0.47
CA CYS A 238 -18.02 1.56 -1.65
C CYS A 238 -17.19 2.08 -2.83
N MET A 239 -16.39 3.13 -2.62
CA MET A 239 -15.54 3.70 -3.68
C MET A 239 -14.60 2.67 -4.31
N LEU A 240 -13.95 1.83 -3.50
CA LEU A 240 -13.03 0.83 -4.00
C LEU A 240 -13.75 -0.26 -4.82
N LEU A 241 -14.89 -0.74 -4.33
CA LEU A 241 -15.70 -1.73 -5.04
C LEU A 241 -16.26 -1.17 -6.35
N ASP A 242 -16.74 0.08 -6.33
CA ASP A 242 -17.25 0.76 -7.52
C ASP A 242 -16.13 1.02 -8.54
N ALA A 243 -14.89 1.22 -8.07
CA ALA A 243 -13.69 1.29 -8.90
C ALA A 243 -13.14 -0.08 -9.34
N GLY A 244 -13.86 -1.18 -9.06
CA GLY A 244 -13.53 -2.52 -9.55
C GLY A 244 -12.55 -3.31 -8.66
N ALA A 245 -12.49 -3.02 -7.36
CA ALA A 245 -11.84 -3.90 -6.39
C ALA A 245 -12.50 -5.28 -6.40
N LYS A 246 -11.71 -6.34 -6.59
CA LYS A 246 -12.21 -7.71 -6.59
C LYS A 246 -12.20 -8.27 -5.18
N ILE A 247 -13.39 -8.43 -4.59
CA ILE A 247 -13.57 -9.04 -3.25
C ILE A 247 -12.88 -10.40 -3.15
N GLN A 248 -12.89 -11.19 -4.23
CA GLN A 248 -12.36 -12.55 -4.24
C GLN A 248 -10.82 -12.61 -4.23
N ASN A 249 -10.12 -11.47 -4.34
CA ASN A 249 -8.67 -11.43 -4.22
C ASN A 249 -8.17 -11.64 -2.78
N GLY A 250 -9.04 -11.50 -1.78
CA GLY A 250 -8.66 -11.56 -0.37
C GLY A 250 -9.85 -11.89 0.53
N VAL A 251 -9.78 -11.42 1.77
CA VAL A 251 -10.76 -11.72 2.82
C VAL A 251 -11.19 -10.46 3.58
N PRO A 252 -11.70 -9.41 2.90
CA PRO A 252 -12.03 -8.14 3.55
C PRO A 252 -13.07 -8.27 4.67
N LEU A 253 -13.97 -9.26 4.61
CA LEU A 253 -14.94 -9.52 5.67
C LEU A 253 -14.26 -9.96 6.98
N HIS A 254 -13.21 -10.79 6.89
CA HIS A 254 -12.44 -11.25 8.05
C HIS A 254 -11.80 -10.07 8.77
N TYR A 255 -11.19 -9.16 8.00
CA TYR A 255 -10.58 -7.95 8.54
C TYR A 255 -11.60 -6.98 9.13
N ALA A 256 -12.79 -6.83 8.52
CA ALA A 256 -13.89 -6.04 9.09
C ALA A 256 -14.41 -6.64 10.41
N ALA A 257 -14.54 -7.97 10.46
CA ALA A 257 -15.00 -8.70 11.64
C ALA A 257 -14.00 -8.66 12.81
N GLY A 258 -12.70 -8.65 12.51
CA GLY A 258 -11.62 -8.66 13.49
C GLY A 258 -11.20 -7.31 14.05
N VAL A 259 -11.86 -6.20 13.67
CA VAL A 259 -11.45 -4.86 14.12
C VAL A 259 -11.62 -4.73 15.64
N CYS A 260 -10.52 -4.46 16.33
CA CYS A 260 -10.50 -4.21 17.78
C CYS A 260 -10.48 -2.70 18.08
N PRO A 261 -10.96 -2.27 19.27
CA PRO A 261 -10.87 -0.87 19.69
C PRO A 261 -9.42 -0.34 19.70
N PRO A 262 -9.21 0.98 19.50
CA PRO A 262 -7.88 1.57 19.56
C PRO A 262 -7.15 1.25 20.87
N GLY A 263 -5.86 0.88 20.78
CA GLY A 263 -5.02 0.56 21.94
C GLY A 263 -5.20 -0.85 22.51
N THR A 264 -6.07 -1.67 21.92
CA THR A 264 -6.25 -3.07 22.31
C THR A 264 -5.49 -4.03 21.38
N ASN A 265 -5.11 -5.19 21.89
CA ASN A 265 -4.46 -6.25 21.12
C ASN A 265 -5.07 -7.61 21.49
N PRO A 266 -5.78 -8.29 20.57
CA PRO A 266 -6.44 -9.57 20.85
C PRO A 266 -5.44 -10.71 21.15
N HIS A 267 -4.15 -10.53 20.82
CA HIS A 267 -3.11 -11.49 21.17
C HIS A 267 -2.43 -11.21 22.52
N ALA A 268 -2.61 -10.02 23.09
CA ALA A 268 -2.02 -9.65 24.39
C ALA A 268 -2.96 -9.89 25.57
N GLY A 269 -4.27 -9.92 25.32
CA GLY A 269 -5.28 -10.15 26.35
C GLY A 269 -6.69 -10.12 25.79
N HIS A 270 -7.66 -10.40 26.66
CA HIS A 270 -9.07 -10.40 26.31
C HIS A 270 -9.54 -8.99 25.92
N VAL A 271 -10.18 -8.86 24.76
CA VAL A 271 -10.72 -7.60 24.24
C VAL A 271 -12.21 -7.55 24.56
N VAL A 272 -12.67 -6.42 25.11
CA VAL A 272 -14.09 -6.15 25.36
C VAL A 272 -14.44 -4.82 24.70
N PRO A 273 -14.91 -4.84 23.43
CA PRO A 273 -15.37 -3.62 22.77
C PRO A 273 -16.65 -3.10 23.42
N SER A 274 -16.87 -1.78 23.36
CA SER A 274 -18.19 -1.24 23.69
C SER A 274 -19.22 -1.69 22.65
N ARG A 275 -20.48 -1.85 23.06
CA ARG A 275 -21.56 -2.23 22.13
C ARG A 275 -21.70 -1.24 20.96
N GLU A 276 -21.51 0.05 21.24
CA GLU A 276 -21.51 1.10 20.21
C GLU A 276 -20.39 0.90 19.19
N PHE A 277 -19.16 0.63 19.66
CA PHE A 277 -18.04 0.36 18.76
C PHE A 277 -18.29 -0.91 17.95
N ASP A 278 -18.77 -1.98 18.59
CA ASP A 278 -19.02 -3.26 17.95
C ASP A 278 -20.04 -3.14 16.81
N THR A 279 -21.21 -2.56 17.11
CA THR A 279 -22.29 -2.33 16.14
C THR A 279 -21.89 -1.38 15.02
N SER A 280 -21.03 -0.38 15.27
CA SER A 280 -20.56 0.56 14.25
C SER A 280 -19.80 -0.10 13.08
N ARG A 281 -19.34 -1.35 13.25
CA ARG A 281 -18.61 -2.10 12.23
C ARG A 281 -19.51 -2.90 11.30
N ILE A 282 -20.74 -3.22 11.72
CA ILE A 282 -21.69 -4.05 10.97
C ILE A 282 -21.99 -3.48 9.57
N PRO A 283 -22.21 -2.16 9.37
CA PRO A 283 -22.50 -1.62 8.04
C PRO A 283 -21.41 -1.91 6.98
N VAL A 284 -20.14 -2.02 7.40
CA VAL A 284 -19.06 -2.42 6.49
C VAL A 284 -19.20 -3.90 6.11
N MET A 285 -19.52 -4.76 7.07
CA MET A 285 -19.72 -6.20 6.83
C MET A 285 -20.93 -6.46 5.92
N GLU A 286 -22.04 -5.77 6.18
CA GLU A 286 -23.25 -5.80 5.34
C GLU A 286 -22.93 -5.43 3.91
N LEU A 287 -22.20 -4.32 3.69
CA LEU A 287 -21.79 -3.90 2.35
C LEU A 287 -20.92 -4.95 1.67
N LEU A 288 -19.96 -5.55 2.38
CA LEU A 288 -19.08 -6.58 1.80
C LEU A 288 -19.86 -7.83 1.38
N VAL A 289 -20.75 -8.34 2.24
CA VAL A 289 -21.58 -9.52 1.92
C VAL A 289 -22.54 -9.21 0.78
N ALA A 290 -23.20 -8.05 0.79
CA ALA A 290 -24.05 -7.60 -0.31
C ALA A 290 -23.30 -7.47 -1.65
N ARG A 291 -21.98 -7.29 -1.60
CA ARG A 291 -21.08 -7.20 -2.76
C ARG A 291 -20.38 -8.53 -3.09
N GLY A 292 -20.79 -9.62 -2.44
CA GLY A 292 -20.38 -10.98 -2.76
C GLY A 292 -19.20 -11.53 -1.94
N ALA A 293 -18.95 -10.98 -0.75
CA ALA A 293 -18.05 -11.64 0.20
C ALA A 293 -18.71 -12.91 0.77
N ASP A 294 -18.01 -14.03 0.72
CA ASP A 294 -18.49 -15.30 1.29
C ASP A 294 -18.24 -15.31 2.81
N VAL A 295 -19.33 -15.39 3.57
CA VAL A 295 -19.34 -15.40 5.05
C VAL A 295 -18.50 -16.55 5.62
N ASN A 296 -18.43 -17.66 4.88
CA ASN A 296 -17.75 -18.88 5.28
C ASN A 296 -16.44 -19.12 4.51
N GLN A 297 -15.92 -18.08 3.83
CA GLN A 297 -14.67 -18.16 3.09
C GLN A 297 -13.51 -18.51 4.03
N LYS A 298 -12.72 -19.51 3.64
CA LYS A 298 -11.50 -19.88 4.34
C LYS A 298 -10.35 -19.01 3.84
N GLU A 299 -9.64 -18.35 4.75
CA GLU A 299 -8.40 -17.65 4.44
C GLU A 299 -7.25 -18.65 4.26
N GLU A 300 -6.63 -18.64 3.08
CA GLU A 300 -5.42 -19.41 2.82
C GLU A 300 -4.18 -18.58 3.13
N SER A 301 -3.51 -18.90 4.22
CA SER A 301 -2.26 -18.25 4.62
C SER A 301 -1.20 -19.28 4.94
N ARG A 302 0.06 -18.94 4.63
CA ARG A 302 1.23 -19.71 5.09
C ARG A 302 1.49 -19.54 6.59
N HIS A 303 0.84 -18.56 7.22
CA HIS A 303 0.92 -18.26 8.63
C HIS A 303 -0.33 -18.80 9.36
N MET A 304 -0.20 -19.04 10.65
CA MET A 304 -1.30 -19.50 11.49
C MET A 304 -2.31 -18.35 11.72
N VAL A 305 -3.44 -18.37 11.03
CA VAL A 305 -4.49 -17.33 11.06
C VAL A 305 -5.85 -17.91 11.46
N ALA A 306 -6.77 -17.07 11.92
CA ALA A 306 -8.11 -17.44 12.40
C ALA A 306 -9.01 -18.08 11.32
N GLN A 307 -8.62 -17.95 10.04
CA GLN A 307 -9.20 -18.59 8.85
C GLN A 307 -10.64 -18.22 8.47
N TYR A 308 -11.53 -17.90 9.41
CA TYR A 308 -12.93 -17.56 9.12
C TYR A 308 -13.34 -16.27 9.81
N ALA A 309 -14.18 -15.46 9.16
CA ALA A 309 -14.61 -14.16 9.68
C ALA A 309 -15.23 -14.22 11.08
N ILE A 310 -16.00 -15.28 11.38
CA ILE A 310 -16.57 -15.49 12.72
C ILE A 310 -15.51 -15.71 13.78
N VAL A 311 -14.41 -16.40 13.49
CA VAL A 311 -13.29 -16.56 14.44
C VAL A 311 -12.60 -15.22 14.70
N TYR A 312 -12.40 -14.39 13.66
CA TYR A 312 -11.90 -13.02 13.81
C TYR A 312 -12.80 -12.17 14.73
N ALA A 313 -14.13 -12.28 14.60
CA ALA A 313 -15.07 -11.59 15.48
C ALA A 313 -14.98 -12.07 16.94
N VAL A 314 -14.87 -13.39 17.16
CA VAL A 314 -14.68 -13.94 18.51
C VAL A 314 -13.37 -13.45 19.14
N MET A 315 -12.26 -13.45 18.39
CA MET A 315 -10.97 -12.93 18.87
C MET A 315 -11.04 -11.44 19.24
N ALA A 316 -11.86 -10.67 18.54
CA ALA A 316 -12.10 -9.26 18.84
C ALA A 316 -13.08 -9.03 20.00
N GLY A 317 -13.64 -10.09 20.60
CA GLY A 317 -14.66 -10.00 21.67
C GLY A 317 -15.97 -9.39 21.19
N ALA A 318 -16.26 -9.46 19.90
CA ALA A 318 -17.31 -8.70 19.23
C ALA A 318 -18.63 -9.45 19.17
N VAL A 319 -19.39 -9.39 20.27
CA VAL A 319 -20.66 -10.13 20.46
C VAL A 319 -21.68 -9.83 19.36
N GLU A 320 -21.89 -8.56 19.01
CA GLU A 320 -22.91 -8.17 18.05
C GLU A 320 -22.50 -8.54 16.62
N ARG A 321 -21.20 -8.48 16.29
CA ARG A 321 -20.69 -9.01 15.01
C ARG A 321 -20.79 -10.53 14.92
N VAL A 322 -20.60 -11.26 16.02
CA VAL A 322 -20.82 -12.72 16.04
C VAL A 322 -22.29 -13.03 15.78
N LYS A 323 -23.23 -12.36 16.45
CA LYS A 323 -24.68 -12.53 16.19
C LYS A 323 -25.02 -12.27 14.73
N TRP A 324 -24.55 -11.15 14.19
CA TRP A 324 -24.77 -10.78 12.80
C TRP A 324 -24.23 -11.85 11.83
N LEU A 325 -23.03 -12.39 12.08
CA LEU A 325 -22.45 -13.44 11.24
C LEU A 325 -23.28 -14.74 11.29
N LEU A 326 -23.75 -15.15 12.48
CA LEU A 326 -24.62 -16.32 12.64
C LEU A 326 -25.95 -16.15 11.90
N GLU A 327 -26.57 -14.96 11.99
CA GLU A 327 -27.78 -14.60 11.24
C GLU A 327 -27.57 -14.67 9.72
N HIS A 328 -26.33 -14.53 9.25
CA HIS A 328 -25.93 -14.66 7.85
C HIS A 328 -25.28 -16.01 7.54
N GLU A 329 -25.69 -17.06 8.26
CA GLU A 329 -25.30 -18.46 8.02
C GLU A 329 -23.80 -18.75 8.20
N ALA A 330 -23.07 -17.95 8.99
CA ALA A 330 -21.73 -18.31 9.40
C ALA A 330 -21.75 -19.61 10.23
N ASP A 331 -20.92 -20.58 9.88
CA ASP A 331 -20.80 -21.83 10.60
C ASP A 331 -19.79 -21.67 11.76
N PRO A 332 -20.23 -21.66 13.04
CA PRO A 332 -19.34 -21.49 14.18
C PRO A 332 -18.49 -22.73 14.49
N TYR A 333 -18.74 -23.86 13.82
CA TYR A 333 -18.06 -25.14 14.03
C TYR A 333 -17.02 -25.46 12.95
N LYS A 334 -16.87 -24.62 11.92
CA LYS A 334 -15.78 -24.78 10.95
C LYS A 334 -14.43 -24.68 11.65
N ILE A 335 -13.68 -25.78 11.58
CA ILE A 335 -12.39 -25.89 12.24
C ILE A 335 -11.32 -25.23 11.36
N GLY A 336 -10.62 -24.26 11.94
CA GLY A 336 -9.42 -23.67 11.38
C GLY A 336 -8.16 -23.98 12.20
N SER A 337 -7.06 -23.29 11.89
CA SER A 337 -5.79 -23.45 12.62
C SER A 337 -5.87 -23.03 14.10
N TRP A 338 -6.85 -22.21 14.47
CA TRP A 338 -7.13 -21.78 15.84
C TRP A 338 -8.32 -22.54 16.47
N GLY A 339 -8.74 -23.65 15.87
CA GLY A 339 -10.00 -24.31 16.21
C GLY A 339 -11.20 -23.67 15.52
N SER A 340 -12.39 -24.06 15.95
CA SER A 340 -13.65 -23.42 15.54
C SER A 340 -13.97 -22.17 16.38
N ALA A 341 -14.92 -21.35 15.95
CA ALA A 341 -15.35 -20.19 16.73
C ALA A 341 -15.97 -20.60 18.07
N ALA A 342 -16.72 -21.71 18.10
CA ALA A 342 -17.29 -22.27 19.32
C ALA A 342 -16.21 -22.71 20.32
N GLU A 343 -15.19 -23.45 19.84
CA GLU A 343 -14.06 -23.89 20.67
C GLU A 343 -13.24 -22.70 21.21
N TYR A 344 -12.98 -21.71 20.35
CA TYR A 344 -12.23 -20.52 20.73
C TYR A 344 -12.98 -19.66 21.75
N ALA A 345 -14.30 -19.48 21.59
CA ALA A 345 -15.11 -18.73 22.55
C ALA A 345 -15.06 -19.37 23.96
N HIS A 346 -15.12 -20.71 24.02
CA HIS A 346 -15.04 -21.43 25.28
C HIS A 346 -13.65 -21.33 25.92
N THR A 347 -12.59 -21.54 25.14
CA THR A 347 -11.20 -21.54 25.65
C THR A 347 -10.68 -20.15 26.01
N SER A 348 -11.18 -19.10 25.36
CA SER A 348 -10.87 -17.70 25.68
C SER A 348 -11.65 -17.15 26.89
N GLY A 349 -12.62 -17.91 27.42
CA GLY A 349 -13.43 -17.52 28.56
C GLY A 349 -14.49 -16.44 28.23
N ASN A 350 -14.83 -16.24 26.96
CA ASN A 350 -15.87 -15.30 26.56
C ASN A 350 -17.25 -15.97 26.70
N GLU A 351 -17.79 -15.92 27.93
CA GLU A 351 -19.06 -16.57 28.29
C GLU A 351 -20.25 -16.04 27.47
N GLU A 352 -20.28 -14.74 27.17
CA GLU A 352 -21.36 -14.13 26.40
C GLU A 352 -21.37 -14.64 24.95
N ILE A 353 -20.22 -14.67 24.28
CA ILE A 353 -20.12 -15.23 22.92
C ILE A 353 -20.42 -16.73 22.92
N SER A 354 -19.91 -17.47 23.92
CA SER A 354 -20.19 -18.91 24.05
C SER A 354 -21.68 -19.18 24.18
N LYS A 355 -22.39 -18.35 24.95
CA LYS A 355 -23.84 -18.42 25.10
C LYS A 355 -24.55 -18.11 23.78
N VAL A 356 -24.16 -17.04 23.08
CA VAL A 356 -24.73 -16.66 21.77
C VAL A 356 -24.60 -17.81 20.76
N ILE A 357 -23.42 -18.42 20.65
CA ILE A 357 -23.21 -19.56 19.75
C ILE A 357 -24.06 -20.76 20.18
N GLY A 358 -24.13 -21.06 21.48
CA GLY A 358 -24.91 -22.17 22.01
C GLY A 358 -26.43 -22.00 21.86
N GLU A 359 -26.94 -20.78 21.91
CA GLU A 359 -28.36 -20.46 21.66
C GLU A 359 -28.70 -20.61 20.17
N PHE A 360 -27.83 -20.15 19.28
CA PHE A 360 -28.02 -20.31 17.83
C PHE A 360 -28.06 -21.77 17.40
N ALA A 361 -27.19 -22.62 17.96
CA ALA A 361 -27.18 -24.06 17.66
C ALA A 361 -28.49 -24.76 18.04
N LYS A 362 -29.07 -24.42 19.20
CA LYS A 362 -30.34 -25.00 19.66
C LYS A 362 -31.57 -24.55 18.87
N GLY A 363 -31.47 -23.44 18.14
CA GLY A 363 -32.55 -22.92 17.29
C GLY A 363 -32.62 -23.56 15.91
N ASN A 364 -31.56 -24.27 15.50
CA ASN A 364 -31.42 -24.91 14.18
C ASN A 364 -31.52 -26.45 14.22
N ASP A 365 -31.61 -27.04 15.42
CA ASP A 365 -32.02 -28.45 15.66
C ASP A 365 -33.55 -28.55 15.74
#